data_AF-T1B3C2-F1
#
_entry.id   AF-T1B3C2-F1
#
_cell.length_a   1.000
_cell.length_b   1.000
_cell.length_c   1.000
_cell.angle_alpha   90.00
_cell.angle_beta   90.00
_cell.angle_gamma   90.00
#
_symmetry.space_group_name_H-M   'P 1'
#
loop_
_entity.id
_entity.type
_entity.pdbx_description
1 polymer ?
#
loop_
_entity_poly.entity_id
_entity_poly.type
_entity_poly.pdbx_seq_one_letter_code
_entity_poly.pdbx_strand_id
1 'polypeptide(L)'
;MSNGRPLFINADGALLVGDMPIIFEPDRAVIEILETVEAEDLILDVCRILSEKEFKFALDGVVEWDERFESLISFCTYVKIDIREVANDKIRSLIERFKDYNV
;
A
#
# COMPACT_ATOMS: atom_id res chain seq x y z
N MET A 1 -22.09 2.27 -4.81
CA MET A 1 -21.76 0.98 -4.16
C MET A 1 -20.88 0.18 -5.12
N SER A 2 -19.81 -0.46 -4.66
CA SER A 2 -18.72 -1.00 -5.50
C SER A 2 -19.01 -2.33 -6.25
N ASN A 3 -20.27 -2.74 -6.43
CA ASN A 3 -20.63 -4.05 -7.04
C ASN A 3 -19.87 -5.26 -6.44
N GLY A 4 -19.53 -5.21 -5.15
CA GLY A 4 -18.80 -6.28 -4.45
C GLY A 4 -17.28 -6.27 -4.64
N ARG A 5 -16.70 -5.23 -5.25
CA ARG A 5 -15.24 -5.04 -5.31
C ARG A 5 -14.75 -4.25 -4.08
N PRO A 6 -13.55 -4.52 -3.58
CA PRO A 6 -12.98 -3.72 -2.51
C PRO A 6 -12.77 -2.27 -2.97
N LEU A 7 -12.96 -1.34 -2.06
CA LEU A 7 -12.65 0.07 -2.22
C LEU A 7 -11.19 0.32 -1.85
N PHE A 8 -10.48 1.04 -2.70
CA PHE A 8 -9.13 1.49 -2.40
C PHE A 8 -9.23 2.84 -1.69
N ILE A 9 -8.62 2.94 -0.51
CA ILE A 9 -8.76 4.09 0.39
C ILE A 9 -7.37 4.61 0.74
N ASN A 10 -7.07 5.84 0.32
CA ASN A 10 -5.87 6.56 0.71
C ASN A 10 -5.77 6.68 2.23
N ALA A 11 -4.67 6.19 2.77
CA ALA A 11 -4.27 6.37 4.15
C ALA A 11 -2.94 7.10 4.20
N ASP A 12 -3.00 8.38 4.58
CA ASP A 12 -1.81 9.12 4.96
C ASP A 12 -1.37 8.73 6.37
N GLY A 13 -0.19 9.19 6.79
CA GLY A 13 0.34 8.89 8.11
C GLY A 13 -0.60 9.31 9.25
N ALA A 14 -1.39 10.38 9.05
CA ALA A 14 -2.35 10.84 10.05
C ALA A 14 -3.56 9.90 10.17
N LEU A 15 -4.04 9.31 9.08
CA LEU A 15 -5.09 8.30 9.10
C LEU A 15 -4.60 6.98 9.71
N LEU A 16 -3.37 6.58 9.39
CA LEU A 16 -2.78 5.35 9.93
C LEU A 16 -2.53 5.46 11.44
N VAL A 17 -2.02 6.60 11.91
CA VAL A 17 -1.63 6.81 13.30
C VAL A 17 -2.79 7.34 14.17
N GLY A 18 -3.77 8.00 13.56
CA GLY A 18 -4.86 8.65 14.27
C GLY A 18 -5.86 7.67 14.87
N ASP A 19 -6.61 8.13 15.89
CA ASP A 19 -7.74 7.42 16.50
C ASP A 19 -8.94 7.25 15.56
N MET A 20 -8.78 7.43 14.25
CA MET A 20 -9.90 7.31 13.31
C MET A 20 -10.26 5.83 13.17
N PRO A 21 -11.48 5.43 13.58
CA PRO A 21 -11.85 4.03 13.49
C PRO A 21 -11.91 3.63 12.02
N ILE A 22 -11.15 2.59 11.65
CA ILE A 22 -11.37 1.90 10.37
C ILE A 22 -12.71 1.17 10.49
N ILE A 23 -13.75 1.79 9.95
CA ILE A 23 -15.14 1.30 10.00
C ILE A 23 -15.47 0.28 8.89
N PHE A 24 -14.49 -0.11 8.09
CA PHE A 24 -14.68 -1.03 6.97
C PHE A 24 -14.48 -2.48 7.41
N GLU A 25 -15.21 -3.38 6.77
CA GLU A 25 -14.88 -4.81 6.82
C GLU A 25 -13.62 -5.06 5.96
N PRO A 26 -12.69 -5.94 6.38
CA PRO A 26 -11.41 -6.17 5.70
C PRO A 26 -11.51 -6.60 4.22
N ASP A 27 -12.62 -7.25 3.85
CA ASP A 27 -12.90 -7.68 2.48
C ASP A 27 -13.45 -6.55 1.59
N ARG A 28 -13.87 -5.43 2.18
CA ARG A 28 -14.46 -4.28 1.48
C ARG A 28 -13.50 -3.14 1.24
N ALA A 29 -12.30 -3.16 1.83
CA ALA A 29 -11.33 -2.08 1.70
C ALA A 29 -9.90 -2.60 1.48
N VAL A 30 -9.17 -1.89 0.63
CA VAL A 30 -7.71 -1.95 0.50
C VAL A 30 -7.17 -0.61 0.97
N ILE A 31 -6.24 -0.64 1.91
CA ILE A 31 -5.61 0.55 2.49
C ILE A 31 -4.44 0.94 1.60
N GLU A 32 -4.46 2.14 1.04
CA GLU A 32 -3.40 2.64 0.17
C GLU A 32 -2.41 3.46 0.99
N ILE A 33 -1.20 2.93 1.15
CA ILE A 33 -0.08 3.60 1.78
C ILE A 33 0.56 4.50 0.72
N LEU A 34 0.48 5.82 0.93
CA LEU A 34 1.07 6.79 0.02
C LEU A 34 2.59 6.67 0.03
N GLU A 35 3.21 6.97 -1.11
CA GLU A 35 4.66 6.99 -1.24
C GLU A 35 5.30 8.00 -0.26
N THR A 36 4.60 9.03 0.18
CA THR A 36 5.13 10.00 1.16
C THR A 36 5.13 9.50 2.61
N VAL A 37 4.57 8.32 2.90
CA VAL A 37 4.54 7.76 4.25
C VAL A 37 5.87 7.09 4.56
N GLU A 38 6.51 7.53 5.64
CA GLU A 38 7.75 6.93 6.14
C GLU A 38 7.46 5.64 6.91
N ALA A 39 8.32 4.63 6.73
CA ALA A 39 8.20 3.31 7.35
C ALA A 39 8.67 3.31 8.82
N GLU A 40 8.16 4.24 9.62
CA GLU A 40 8.48 4.34 11.05
C GLU A 40 7.82 3.21 11.85
N ASP A 41 8.38 2.87 13.03
CA ASP A 41 7.90 1.78 13.89
C ASP A 41 6.38 1.84 14.13
N LEU A 42 5.84 3.05 14.34
CA LEU A 42 4.41 3.26 14.57
C LEU A 42 3.55 2.91 13.34
N ILE A 43 4.02 3.24 12.14
CA ILE A 43 3.33 2.88 10.88
C ILE A 43 3.38 1.38 10.66
N LEU A 44 4.53 0.76 10.90
CA LEU A 44 4.70 -0.69 10.78
C LEU A 44 3.81 -1.45 11.77
N ASP A 45 3.68 -0.95 13.01
CA ASP A 45 2.79 -1.51 14.01
C ASP A 45 1.31 -1.42 13.60
N VAL A 46 0.89 -0.29 13.04
CA VAL A 46 -0.46 -0.14 12.49
C VAL A 46 -0.69 -1.12 11.34
N CYS A 47 0.24 -1.21 10.38
CA CYS A 47 0.14 -2.14 9.26
C CYS A 47 0.03 -3.59 9.75
N ARG A 48 0.80 -3.96 10.77
CA ARG A 48 0.75 -5.28 11.40
C ARG A 48 -0.60 -5.56 12.06
N ILE A 49 -1.11 -4.65 12.90
CA ILE A 49 -2.41 -4.81 13.57
C ILE A 49 -3.56 -4.97 12.57
N LEU A 50 -3.51 -4.22 11.47
CA LEU A 50 -4.53 -4.26 10.44
C LEU A 50 -4.38 -5.50 9.54
N SER A 51 -3.15 -5.94 9.26
CA SER A 51 -2.88 -7.22 8.60
C SER A 51 -3.37 -8.42 9.42
N GLU A 52 -3.19 -8.40 10.75
CA GLU A 52 -3.76 -9.41 11.67
C GLU A 52 -5.30 -9.44 11.65
N LYS A 53 -5.93 -8.33 11.25
CA LYS A 53 -7.37 -8.20 11.00
C LYS A 53 -7.76 -8.51 9.56
N GLU A 54 -6.85 -9.07 8.76
CA GLU A 54 -7.05 -9.46 7.35
C GLU A 54 -7.27 -8.29 6.38
N PHE A 55 -6.93 -7.05 6.76
CA PHE A 55 -6.93 -5.94 5.80
C PHE A 55 -5.83 -6.14 4.77
N LYS A 56 -6.12 -5.72 3.54
CA LYS A 56 -5.16 -5.69 2.43
C LYS A 56 -4.61 -4.28 2.27
N PHE A 57 -3.38 -4.21 1.79
CA PHE A 57 -2.69 -2.95 1.55
C PHE A 57 -2.24 -2.80 0.10
N ALA A 58 -2.08 -1.56 -0.33
CA ALA A 58 -1.43 -1.19 -1.57
C ALA A 58 -0.35 -0.14 -1.31
N LEU A 59 0.79 -0.23 -1.99
CA LEU A 59 1.67 0.93 -2.17
C LEU A 59 1.09 1.78 -3.30
N ASP A 60 0.85 3.07 -3.05
CA ASP A 60 0.39 4.00 -4.08
C ASP A 60 1.53 4.84 -4.68
N GLY A 61 1.31 5.38 -5.88
CA GLY A 61 2.16 6.41 -6.47
C GLY A 61 3.59 5.98 -6.80
N VAL A 62 3.86 4.68 -7.01
CA VAL A 62 5.24 4.21 -7.20
C VAL A 62 5.79 4.62 -8.57
N VAL A 63 6.88 5.38 -8.55
CA VAL A 63 7.59 5.83 -9.76
C VAL A 63 8.92 5.10 -9.99
N GLU A 64 9.57 4.67 -8.91
CA GLU A 64 10.81 3.91 -8.93
C GLU A 64 10.90 3.02 -7.70
N TRP A 65 11.95 2.19 -7.60
CA TRP A 65 12.22 1.44 -6.38
C TRP A 65 12.84 2.37 -5.34
N ASP A 66 12.34 2.32 -4.11
CA ASP A 66 12.86 3.04 -2.95
C ASP A 66 13.06 2.05 -1.80
N GLU A 67 14.16 2.20 -1.05
CA GLU A 67 14.48 1.34 0.10
C GLU A 67 13.41 1.40 1.19
N ARG A 68 12.68 2.53 1.33
CA ARG A 68 11.57 2.64 2.29
C ARG A 68 10.43 1.65 2.02
N PHE A 69 10.28 1.17 0.78
CA PHE A 69 9.29 0.16 0.46
C PHE A 69 9.64 -1.21 1.04
N GLU A 70 10.91 -1.49 1.34
CA GLU A 70 11.35 -2.82 1.79
C GLU A 70 10.63 -3.27 3.08
N SER A 71 10.38 -2.35 4.01
CA SER A 71 9.64 -2.64 5.24
C SER A 71 8.14 -2.75 5.01
N LEU A 72 7.56 -1.86 4.19
CA LEU A 72 6.11 -1.75 3.98
C LEU A 72 5.56 -2.80 3.02
N ILE A 73 6.35 -3.22 2.04
CA ILE A 73 5.91 -4.14 0.99
C ILE A 73 5.52 -5.52 1.53
N SER A 74 6.11 -5.91 2.67
CA SER A 74 5.80 -7.17 3.35
C SER A 74 4.33 -7.28 3.79
N PHE A 75 3.63 -6.14 3.93
CA PHE A 75 2.20 -6.08 4.24
C PHE A 75 1.31 -5.93 3.00
N CYS A 76 1.89 -5.60 1.85
CA CYS A 76 1.13 -5.21 0.67
C CYS A 76 0.62 -6.41 -0.11
N THR A 77 -0.53 -6.23 -0.75
CA THR A 77 -1.12 -7.16 -1.73
C THR A 77 -1.13 -6.55 -3.13
N TYR A 78 -0.94 -5.23 -3.22
CA TYR A 78 -0.97 -4.49 -4.47
C TYR A 78 0.16 -3.45 -4.50
N VAL A 79 0.63 -3.13 -5.69
CA VAL A 79 1.49 -1.97 -5.95
C VAL A 79 0.90 -1.21 -7.13
N LYS A 80 0.68 0.10 -6.95
CA LYS A 80 0.19 0.99 -8.00
C LYS A 80 1.36 1.80 -8.54
N ILE A 81 1.71 1.51 -9.79
CA ILE A 81 2.76 2.23 -10.52
C ILE A 81 2.14 3.44 -11.20
N ASP A 82 2.70 4.63 -11.01
CA ASP A 82 2.27 5.83 -11.74
C ASP A 82 2.85 5.85 -13.16
N ILE A 83 2.17 5.21 -14.09
CA ILE A 83 2.58 5.12 -15.50
C ILE A 83 2.71 6.47 -16.22
N ARG A 84 2.25 7.58 -15.62
CA ARG A 84 2.38 8.93 -16.19
C ARG A 84 3.78 9.50 -15.93
N GLU A 85 4.41 9.07 -14.84
CA GLU A 85 5.74 9.54 -14.42
C GLU A 85 6.84 8.52 -14.73
N VAL A 86 6.49 7.23 -14.81
CA VAL A 86 7.44 6.18 -15.18
C VAL A 86 7.64 6.12 -16.69
N ALA A 87 8.90 6.21 -17.12
CA ALA A 87 9.26 5.97 -18.51
C ALA A 87 8.85 4.55 -18.96
N ASN A 88 8.24 4.41 -20.14
CA ASN A 88 7.67 3.14 -20.61
C ASN A 88 8.66 1.96 -20.61
N ASP A 89 9.94 2.22 -20.88
CA ASP A 89 11.01 1.21 -20.87
C ASP A 89 11.41 0.76 -19.45
N LYS A 90 11.04 1.53 -18.41
CA LYS A 90 11.31 1.24 -17.00
C LYS A 90 10.18 0.49 -16.30
N ILE A 91 8.93 0.60 -16.78
CA ILE A 91 7.76 -0.06 -16.17
C ILE A 91 8.00 -1.56 -16.00
N ARG A 92 8.54 -2.22 -17.03
CA ARG A 92 8.80 -3.67 -16.96
C ARG A 92 9.81 -4.03 -15.88
N SER A 93 10.90 -3.28 -15.77
CA SER A 93 11.93 -3.51 -14.75
C SER A 93 11.36 -3.32 -13.34
N LEU A 94 10.49 -2.32 -13.17
CA LEU A 94 9.82 -2.06 -11.89
C LEU A 94 8.86 -3.20 -11.53
N ILE A 95 8.08 -3.71 -12.48
CA ILE A 95 7.22 -4.88 -12.29
C ILE A 95 8.04 -6.10 -11.88
N GLU A 96 9.14 -6.41 -12.58
CA GLU A 96 9.98 -7.56 -12.21
C GLU A 96 10.59 -7.39 -10.82
N ARG A 97 10.98 -6.17 -10.42
CA ARG A 97 11.50 -5.90 -9.08
C ARG A 97 10.47 -6.20 -7.98
N PHE A 98 9.20 -5.85 -8.20
CA PHE A 98 8.16 -6.07 -7.19
C PHE A 98 7.64 -7.50 -7.14
N LYS A 99 7.76 -8.29 -8.22
CA LYS A 99 7.38 -9.72 -8.22
C LYS A 99 8.12 -10.55 -7.17
N ASP A 100 9.36 -10.17 -6.83
CA ASP A 100 10.16 -10.85 -5.80
C ASP A 100 9.49 -10.80 -4.42
N TYR A 101 8.52 -9.90 -4.21
CA TYR A 101 7.79 -9.69 -2.96
C TYR A 101 6.39 -10.30 -2.96
N ASN A 102 6.01 -11.05 -4.00
CA ASN A 102 4.69 -11.70 -4.12
C ASN A 102 3.50 -10.73 -4.02
N VAL A 103 3.65 -9.56 -4.67
CA VAL A 103 2.64 -8.51 -4.84
C VAL A 103 2.28 -8.27 -6.30
#